data_AF-A0A1V3N312-F1
#
_entry.id   AF-A0A1V3N312-F1
#
_cell.length_a   1.000
_cell.length_b   1.000
_cell.length_c   1.000
_cell.angle_alpha   90.00
_cell.angle_beta   90.00
_cell.angle_gamma   90.00
#
_symmetry.space_group_name_H-M   'P 1'
#
loop_
_entity.id
_entity.type
_entity.pdbx_description
1 polymer ?
#
loop_
_entity_poly.entity_id
_entity_poly.type
_entity_poly.pdbx_seq_one_letter_code
_entity_poly.pdbx_strand_id
1 'polypeptide(L)'
;MIVLLTTLTLTSCGQNNDHKSVHNSADTTFIKSLEKRELGKSKYSISLPTDYAIYETNGEDFSVYYFNPADTTNHTGISGGLVFR
;
A
#
# COMPACT_ATOMS: atom_id res chain seq x y z
N MET A 1 -14.69 0.87 71.28
CA MET A 1 -14.03 0.35 70.06
C MET A 1 -14.47 1.22 68.89
N ILE A 2 -13.59 2.08 68.39
CA ILE A 2 -13.83 2.84 67.16
C ILE A 2 -13.13 2.06 66.04
N VAL A 3 -13.91 1.46 65.15
CA VAL A 3 -13.38 0.75 63.98
C VAL A 3 -13.13 1.80 62.90
N LEU A 4 -11.86 2.14 62.69
CA LEU A 4 -11.43 3.08 61.66
C LEU A 4 -11.42 2.34 60.32
N LEU A 5 -12.47 2.52 59.51
CA LEU A 5 -12.51 2.01 58.14
C LEU A 5 -11.56 2.84 57.26
N THR A 6 -10.39 2.28 56.95
CA THR A 6 -9.49 2.80 55.93
C THR A 6 -10.08 2.50 54.55
N THR A 7 -10.65 3.51 53.91
CA THR A 7 -11.06 3.42 52.50
C THR A 7 -9.80 3.48 51.62
N LEU A 8 -9.40 2.33 51.06
CA LEU A 8 -8.42 2.28 49.98
C LEU A 8 -9.06 2.94 48.74
N THR A 9 -8.68 4.17 48.44
CA THR A 9 -8.99 4.80 47.16
C THR A 9 -8.07 4.22 46.09
N LEU A 10 -8.59 3.24 45.35
CA LEU A 10 -7.98 2.76 44.11
C LEU A 10 -8.01 3.92 43.10
N THR A 11 -6.93 4.68 43.03
CA THR A 11 -6.71 5.63 41.93
C THR A 11 -6.38 4.82 40.69
N SER A 12 -7.41 4.54 39.89
CA SER A 12 -7.22 4.04 38.53
C SER A 12 -6.56 5.17 37.73
N CYS A 13 -5.25 5.05 37.49
CA CYS A 13 -4.59 5.82 36.44
C CYS A 13 -5.15 5.33 35.11
N GLY A 14 -6.24 5.96 34.66
CA GLY A 14 -6.69 5.88 33.28
C GLY A 14 -5.60 6.49 32.40
N GLN A 15 -4.67 5.66 31.95
CA GLN A 15 -3.73 6.04 30.92
C GLN A 15 -4.54 6.19 29.64
N ASN A 16 -4.98 7.41 29.38
CA ASN A 16 -5.49 7.79 28.07
C ASN A 16 -4.32 7.62 27.10
N ASN A 17 -4.26 6.43 26.51
CA ASN A 17 -3.49 6.18 25.32
C ASN A 17 -4.21 6.96 24.22
N ASP A 18 -4.00 8.27 24.18
CA ASP A 18 -4.24 9.06 22.99
C ASP A 18 -3.33 8.44 21.94
N HIS A 19 -3.89 7.48 21.21
CA HIS A 19 -3.36 6.95 19.98
C HIS A 19 -3.38 8.15 19.03
N LYS A 20 -2.39 9.03 19.16
CA LYS A 20 -2.12 10.09 18.21
C LYS A 20 -1.94 9.35 16.91
N SER A 21 -2.97 9.36 16.07
CA SER A 21 -2.89 8.74 14.76
C SER A 21 -1.68 9.40 14.12
N VAL A 22 -0.64 8.60 13.89
CA VAL A 22 0.45 9.02 13.04
C VAL A 22 -0.23 9.18 11.70
N HIS A 23 -0.63 10.43 11.40
CA HIS A 23 -1.07 10.78 10.07
C HIS A 23 0.18 10.55 9.24
N ASN A 24 0.27 9.37 8.62
CA ASN A 24 1.19 9.12 7.53
C ASN A 24 0.74 10.10 6.45
N SER A 25 1.25 11.32 6.53
CA SER A 25 1.28 12.25 5.41
C SER A 25 2.14 11.54 4.40
N ALA A 26 1.52 10.66 3.60
CA ALA A 26 2.14 10.15 2.39
C ALA A 26 2.67 11.38 1.66
N ASP A 27 3.97 11.40 1.39
CA ASP A 27 4.63 12.50 0.72
C ASP A 27 3.94 12.73 -0.62
N THR A 28 3.12 13.78 -0.70
CA THR A 28 2.29 14.05 -1.88
C THR A 28 3.13 14.44 -3.08
N THR A 29 4.40 14.79 -2.85
CA THR A 29 5.43 15.12 -3.86
C THR A 29 5.67 13.96 -4.82
N PHE A 30 5.40 12.71 -4.42
CA PHE A 30 5.63 11.52 -5.24
C PHE A 30 4.35 10.76 -5.63
N ILE A 31 3.16 11.35 -5.42
CA ILE A 31 1.92 10.79 -5.94
C ILE A 31 1.87 11.12 -7.44
N LYS A 32 2.69 10.41 -8.23
CA LYS A 32 2.46 10.31 -9.67
C LYS A 32 1.02 9.84 -9.84
N SER A 33 0.26 10.52 -10.70
CA SER A 33 -1.08 10.09 -11.03
C SER A 33 -1.04 8.63 -11.47
N LEU A 34 -1.73 7.78 -10.72
CA LEU A 34 -1.85 6.37 -11.04
C LEU A 34 -3.04 6.18 -11.96
N GLU A 35 -2.81 5.42 -13.02
CA GLU A 35 -3.83 5.01 -13.96
C GLU A 35 -4.09 3.52 -13.77
N LYS A 36 -5.35 3.15 -13.57
CA LYS A 36 -5.78 1.76 -13.49
C LYS A 36 -5.85 1.19 -14.92
N ARG A 37 -5.16 0.08 -15.15
CA ARG A 37 -5.21 -0.67 -16.42
C ARG A 37 -5.60 -2.11 -16.15
N GLU A 38 -6.56 -2.62 -16.93
CA GLU A 38 -6.95 -4.02 -16.90
C GLU A 38 -5.88 -4.87 -17.60
N LEU A 39 -5.55 -6.04 -17.03
CA LEU A 39 -4.51 -6.93 -17.55
C LEU A 39 -5.13 -7.95 -18.51
N GLY A 40 -5.20 -7.57 -19.80
CA GLY A 40 -5.66 -8.44 -20.89
C GLY A 40 -7.00 -9.12 -20.59
N LYS A 41 -7.06 -10.45 -20.75
CA LYS A 41 -8.26 -11.25 -20.42
C LYS A 41 -8.34 -11.67 -18.95
N SER A 42 -7.36 -11.31 -18.13
CA SER A 42 -7.42 -11.61 -16.70
C SER A 42 -8.52 -10.77 -16.04
N LYS A 43 -9.03 -11.20 -14.88
CA LYS A 43 -9.96 -10.40 -14.06
C LYS A 43 -9.24 -9.40 -13.15
N TYR A 44 -7.95 -9.19 -13.39
CA TYR A 44 -7.08 -8.37 -12.55
C TYR A 44 -6.74 -7.06 -13.26
N SER A 45 -6.46 -6.06 -12.43
CA SER A 45 -6.00 -4.76 -12.87
C SER A 45 -4.80 -4.34 -12.05
N ILE A 46 -3.98 -3.49 -12.65
CA ILE A 46 -2.84 -2.86 -12.01
C ILE A 46 -2.97 -1.34 -12.12
N SER A 47 -2.61 -0.63 -11.06
CA SER A 47 -2.49 0.83 -11.08
C SER A 47 -1.02 1.20 -11.18
N LEU A 48 -0.63 1.86 -12.27
CA LEU A 48 0.75 2.28 -12.53
C LEU A 48 0.80 3.78 -12.82
N PRO A 49 1.95 4.45 -12.63
CA PRO A 49 2.15 5.79 -13.14
C PRO A 49 1.88 5.89 -14.65
N THR A 50 1.36 7.02 -15.10
CA THR A 50 1.00 7.25 -16.52
C THR A 50 2.18 7.10 -17.48
N ASP A 51 3.40 7.31 -17.00
CA ASP A 51 4.65 7.17 -17.75
C ASP A 51 5.20 5.73 -17.79
N TYR A 52 4.39 4.73 -17.46
CA TYR A 52 4.77 3.31 -17.58
C TYR A 52 4.11 2.65 -18.79
N ALA A 53 4.81 1.70 -19.40
CA ALA A 53 4.29 0.81 -20.43
C ALA A 53 3.97 -0.56 -19.83
N ILE A 54 3.00 -1.26 -20.44
CA ILE A 54 2.69 -2.67 -20.13
C ILE A 54 2.76 -3.46 -21.44
N TYR A 55 3.42 -4.61 -21.41
CA TYR A 55 3.54 -5.55 -22.51
C TYR A 55 3.02 -6.92 -22.09
N GLU A 56 2.27 -7.58 -22.97
CA GLU A 56 1.74 -8.92 -22.74
C GLU A 56 2.48 -9.93 -23.62
N THR A 57 2.85 -11.07 -23.03
CA THR A 57 3.36 -12.23 -23.76
C THR A 57 2.57 -13.45 -23.35
N ASN A 58 1.99 -14.15 -24.33
CA ASN A 58 1.19 -15.34 -24.11
C ASN A 58 1.99 -16.61 -24.42
N GLY A 59 2.02 -17.53 -23.46
CA GLY A 59 2.38 -18.92 -23.65
C GLY A 59 1.16 -19.78 -23.99
N GLU A 60 1.36 -21.09 -24.06
CA GLU A 60 0.28 -22.05 -24.34
C GLU A 60 -0.73 -22.13 -23.18
N ASP A 61 -0.24 -22.06 -21.94
CA ASP A 61 -1.00 -22.21 -20.70
C ASP A 61 -0.78 -21.06 -19.69
N PHE A 62 -0.16 -19.96 -20.12
CA PHE A 62 0.07 -18.80 -19.25
C PHE A 62 0.11 -17.47 -20.02
N SER A 63 -0.12 -16.38 -19.30
CA SER A 63 0.11 -15.01 -19.76
C SER A 63 1.09 -14.31 -18.83
N VAL A 64 2.03 -13.55 -19.39
CA VAL A 64 2.95 -12.70 -18.63
C VAL A 64 2.72 -11.24 -19.02
N TYR A 65 2.51 -10.39 -18.02
CA TYR A 65 2.38 -8.94 -18.17
C TYR A 65 3.62 -8.28 -17.58
N TYR A 66 4.45 -7.69 -18.44
CA TYR A 66 5.64 -6.93 -18.06
C TYR A 66 5.32 -5.45 -17.99
N PHE A 67 5.82 -4.76 -16.96
CA PHE A 67 5.72 -3.31 -16.87
C PHE A 67 7.08 -2.67 -16.59
N ASN A 68 7.30 -1.50 -17.19
CA ASN A 68 8.51 -0.70 -17.05
C ASN A 68 8.22 0.77 -17.36
N PRO A 69 9.09 1.71 -16.94
CA PRO A 69 9.01 3.08 -17.40
C PRO A 69 9.04 3.15 -18.93
N ALA A 70 8.15 3.96 -19.51
CA ALA A 70 8.10 4.21 -20.95
C ALA A 70 9.35 4.96 -21.43
N ASP A 71 9.89 5.85 -20.59
CA ASP A 71 11.22 6.43 -20.78
C ASP A 71 12.30 5.47 -20.28
N THR A 72 13.00 4.84 -21.21
CA THR A 72 14.07 3.87 -20.93
C THR A 72 15.40 4.52 -20.55
N THR A 73 15.51 5.84 -20.65
CA THR A 73 16.70 6.59 -20.18
C THR A 73 16.66 6.88 -18.68
N ASN A 74 15.48 6.75 -18.06
CA ASN A 74 15.31 6.89 -16.63
C ASN A 74 15.62 5.58 -15.89
N HIS A 75 16.84 5.48 -15.36
CA HIS A 75 17.33 4.30 -14.63
C HIS A 75 16.81 4.19 -13.18
N THR A 76 15.96 5.10 -12.72
CA THR A 76 15.44 5.09 -11.34
C THR A 76 14.06 4.44 -11.21
N GLY A 77 13.41 4.12 -12.34
CA GLY A 77 12.10 3.48 -12.34
C GLY A 77 12.15 1.99 -11.98
N ILE A 78 11.03 1.47 -11.52
CA ILE A 78 10.88 0.04 -11.17
C ILE A 78 10.35 -0.69 -12.41
N SER A 79 10.83 -1.90 -12.65
CA SER A 79 10.25 -2.82 -13.64
C SER A 79 9.86 -4.13 -12.98
N GLY A 80 8.84 -4.80 -13.52
CA GLY A 80 8.37 -6.06 -12.97
C GLY A 80 7.49 -6.84 -13.93
N GLY A 81 7.04 -8.01 -13.48
CA GLY A 81 6.18 -8.89 -14.25
C GLY A 81 5.16 -9.61 -13.37
N LEU A 82 3.98 -9.84 -13.93
CA LEU A 82 2.91 -10.64 -13.34
C LEU A 82 2.62 -11.84 -14.24
N VAL A 83 2.61 -13.04 -13.66
CA VAL A 83 2.32 -14.29 -14.37
C VAL A 83 0.96 -14.81 -13.96
N PHE A 84 0.13 -15.16 -14.93
CA PHE A 84 -1.17 -15.79 -14.74
C PHE A 84 -1.19 -17.13 -15.49
N ARG A 85 -1.72 -18.16 -14.84
CA ARG A 85 -1.98 -19.50 -15.38
C ARG A 85 -3.45 -19.83 -15.19
#